data_AF-A0AAP5I308-F1
#
_entry.id   AF-A0AAP5I308-F1
#
_cell.length_a   1.000
_cell.length_b   1.000
_cell.length_c   1.000
_cell.angle_alpha   90.00
_cell.angle_beta   90.00
_cell.angle_gamma   90.00
#
_symmetry.space_group_name_H-M   'P 1'
#
loop_
_entity.id
_entity.type
_entity.pdbx_description
1 polymer ?
#
loop_
_entity_poly.entity_id
_entity_poly.type
_entity_poly.pdbx_seq_one_letter_code
_entity_poly.pdbx_strand_id
1 'polypeptide(L)' 'MTNKQRFVFDTNVVISAFLFSQSKPRQALDLAQDIGVLIFSISILSQLK' A
#
# COMPACT_ATOMS: atom_id res chain seq x y z
N MET A 1 -12.83 -3.12 20.84
CA MET A 1 -11.74 -2.87 19.88
C MET A 1 -12.22 -3.25 18.49
N THR A 2 -12.46 -2.28 17.61
CA THR A 2 -12.85 -2.54 16.22
C THR A 2 -11.67 -3.14 15.46
N ASN A 3 -11.81 -4.38 14.99
CA ASN A 3 -10.78 -5.12 14.28
C ASN A 3 -10.65 -4.54 12.85
N LYS A 4 -9.88 -3.46 12.69
CA LYS A 4 -9.62 -2.86 11.36
C LYS A 4 -8.89 -3.88 10.48
N GLN A 5 -9.33 -4.04 9.23
CA GLN A 5 -8.67 -4.90 8.27
C GLN A 5 -7.23 -4.44 8.05
N ARG A 6 -6.30 -5.39 7.93
CA ARG A 6 -4.87 -5.13 7.77
C ARG A 6 -4.43 -5.58 6.39
N PHE A 7 -3.76 -4.70 5.68
CA PHE A 7 -3.28 -4.96 4.33
C PHE A 7 -1.76 -4.86 4.28
N VAL A 8 -1.14 -5.82 3.59
CA VAL A 8 0.28 -5.82 3.26
C VAL A 8 0.36 -5.94 1.75
N PHE A 9 1.13 -5.05 1.13
CA PHE A 9 1.38 -5.07 -0.29
C PHE A 9 2.84 -5.45 -0.55
N ASP A 10 3.06 -6.20 -1.62
CA ASP A 10 4.39 -6.46 -2.12
C ASP A 10 5.07 -5.15 -2.55
N THR A 11 6.39 -5.07 -2.40
CA THR A 11 7.15 -3.86 -2.71
C THR A 11 6.91 -3.39 -4.14
N ASN A 12 6.84 -4.31 -5.12
CA ASN A 12 6.60 -3.93 -6.51
C ASN A 12 5.22 -3.29 -6.72
N VAL A 13 4.22 -3.70 -5.94
CA VAL A 13 2.88 -3.11 -5.99
C VAL A 13 2.92 -1.70 -5.41
N VAL A 14 3.65 -1.50 -4.31
CA VAL A 14 3.86 -0.17 -3.73
C VAL A 14 4.58 0.75 -4.72
N ILE A 15 5.72 0.32 -5.27
CA ILE A 15 6.47 1.10 -6.26
C ILE A 15 5.60 1.42 -7.49
N SER A 16 4.85 0.45 -8.02
CA SER A 16 3.93 0.67 -9.15
C SER A 16 2.84 1.69 -8.82
N ALA A 17 2.30 1.67 -7.60
CA ALA A 17 1.29 2.62 -7.13
C ALA A 17 1.84 4.06 -7.03
N PHE A 18 3.13 4.22 -6.70
CA PHE A 18 3.80 5.52 -6.67
C PHE A 18 4.14 6.04 -8.08
N LEU A 19 4.61 5.17 -8.98
CA LEU A 19 5.01 5.57 -10.34
C LEU A 19 3.81 5.82 -11.26
N PHE A 20 2.70 5.12 -11.08
CA PHE A 20 1.56 5.14 -12.00
C PHE A 20 0.25 5.48 -11.27
N SER A 21 -0.13 6.75 -11.30
CA SER A 21 -1.27 7.32 -10.58
C SER A 21 -2.65 6.78 -10.98
N GLN A 22 -2.78 6.18 -12.18
CA GLN A 22 -4.04 5.58 -12.66
C GLN A 22 -4.02 4.04 -12.68
N SER A 23 -2.99 3.44 -12.08
CA SER A 23 -2.80 2.00 -12.11
C SER A 23 -3.69 1.25 -11.10
N LYS A 24 -3.94 -0.04 -11.35
CA LYS A 24 -4.62 -0.92 -10.39
C LYS A 24 -3.92 -0.96 -9.02
N PRO A 25 -2.57 -1.03 -8.92
CA PRO A 25 -1.85 -0.86 -7.67
C PRO A 25 -2.20 0.40 -6.90
N ARG A 26 -2.31 1.56 -7.59
CA ARG A 26 -2.70 2.81 -6.95
C ARG A 26 -4.11 2.72 -6.36
N GLN A 27 -5.07 2.28 -7.18
CA GLN A 27 -6.46 2.11 -6.76
C GLN A 27 -6.61 1.13 -5.58
N ALA A 28 -5.85 0.03 -5.58
CA ALA A 28 -5.84 -0.93 -4.48
C ALA A 28 -5.26 -0.34 -3.19
N LEU A 29 -4.19 0.45 -3.30
CA LEU A 29 -3.57 1.12 -2.16
C LEU A 29 -4.48 2.20 -1.56
N ASP A 30 -5.22 2.93 -2.39
CA ASP A 30 -6.21 3.92 -1.96
C ASP A 30 -7.36 3.23 -1.21
N LEU A 31 -7.97 2.20 -1.82
CA LEU A 31 -9.06 1.46 -1.20
C LEU A 31 -8.64 0.83 0.14
N ALA A 32 -7.43 0.28 0.23
CA ALA A 32 -6.92 -0.34 1.45
C ALA A 32 -6.71 0.68 2.60
N GLN A 33 -6.41 1.95 2.27
CA GLN A 33 -6.35 3.03 3.26
C GLN A 33 -7.73 3.42 3.76
N ASP A 34 -8.73 3.41 2.88
CA ASP A 34 -10.10 3.76 3.23
C ASP A 34 -10.76 2.71 4.14
N ILE A 35 -10.53 1.42 3.88
CA ILE A 35 -11.23 0.32 4.56
C ILE A 35 -10.42 -0.33 5.69
N GLY A 36 -9.16 0.08 5.91
CA GLY A 36 -8.27 -0.61 6.84
C GLY A 36 -7.01 0.15 7.24
N VAL A 37 -5.97 -0.62 7.53
CA VAL A 37 -4.65 -0.12 7.91
C VAL A 37 -3.60 -0.79 7.02
N LEU A 38 -2.78 0.03 6.37
CA LEU A 38 -1.62 -0.43 5.65
C LEU A 38 -0.48 -0.74 6.62
N ILE A 39 0.14 -1.91 6.44
CA ILE A 39 1.34 -2.31 7.18
C ILE A 39 2.49 -2.40 6.19
N PHE A 40 3.53 -1.62 6.46
CA PHE A 40 4.76 -1.61 5.68
C PHE A 40 5.93 -2.10 6.53
N SER A 41 6.86 -2.81 5.89
CA SER A 41 8.17 -3.05 6.48
C SER A 41 9.07 -1.83 6.26
N ILE A 42 10.07 -1.67 7.12
CA ILE A 42 11.10 -0.63 6.96
C ILE A 42 11.83 -0.81 5.61
N SER A 43 12.00 -2.05 5.15
CA SER A 43 12.61 -2.37 3.86
C SER A 43 11.84 -1.77 2.68
N ILE A 44 10.50 -1.77 2.70
CA ILE A 44 9.69 -1.14 1.64
C ILE A 44 9.96 0.36 1.59
N LEU A 45 10.01 1.03 2.75
CA LEU A 45 10.27 2.47 2.83
C LEU A 45 11.66 2.83 2.30
N SER A 46 12.66 1.96 2.49
CA SER A 46 14.01 2.18 1.97
C SER A 46 14.10 2.18 0.44
N GLN A 47 13.14 1.57 -0.27
CA GLN A 47 13.10 1.57 -1.73
C GLN A 47 12.41 2.80 -2.34
N LEU A 48 11.82 3.67 -1.51
CA LEU A 48 11.21 4.94 -1.94
C LEU A 48 12.17 6.14 -1.84
N LYS A 49 13.41 5.92 -1.38
CA LYS A 49 14.50 6.91 -1.37
C LYS A 49 15.25 6.88 -2.70
#